data_AF-A0A2U3K0D6-F1
#
_entry.id   AF-A0A2U3K0D6-F1
#
_cell.length_a   1.000
_cell.length_b   1.000
_cell.length_c   1.000
_cell.angle_alpha   90.00
_cell.angle_beta   90.00
_cell.angle_gamma   90.00
#
_symmetry.space_group_name_H-M   'P 1'
#
loop_
_entity.id
_entity.type
_entity.pdbx_description
1 polymer ?
#
loop_
_entity_poly.entity_id
_entity_poly.type
_entity_poly.pdbx_seq_one_letter_code
_entity_poly.pdbx_strand_id
1 'polypeptide(L)' 'MTEYPILNALIFAGLGILVFVAAAVIVSKLAPFDLWKEIVHEHNVAAAILAGAVALGICWIIAATMH' A
#
# COMPACT_ATOMS: atom_id res chain seq x y z
N MET A 1 -4.07 -4.39 -29.36
CA MET A 1 -2.77 -4.59 -28.70
C MET A 1 -2.01 -3.28 -28.84
N THR A 2 -2.05 -2.44 -27.81
CA THR A 2 -1.50 -1.08 -27.84
C THR A 2 0.03 -1.13 -27.84
N GLU A 3 0.66 -0.32 -28.70
CA GLU A 3 2.06 -0.42 -29.13
C GLU A 3 3.12 -0.07 -28.05
N TYR A 4 2.73 0.09 -26.79
CA TYR A 4 3.63 0.45 -25.67
C TYR A 4 3.26 -0.29 -24.36
N PRO A 5 3.56 -1.59 -24.24
CA PRO A 5 3.24 -2.37 -23.03
C PRO A 5 3.88 -1.79 -21.76
N ILE A 6 5.06 -1.18 -21.90
CA ILE A 6 5.81 -0.56 -20.79
C ILE A 6 5.10 0.71 -20.29
N LEU A 7 4.51 1.50 -21.18
CA LEU A 7 3.83 2.74 -20.81
C LEU A 7 2.55 2.46 -20.02
N ASN A 8 1.75 1.48 -20.47
CA ASN A 8 0.57 1.04 -19.72
C ASN A 8 0.95 0.44 -18.36
N ALA A 9 2.01 -0.38 -18.30
CA ALA A 9 2.49 -0.93 -17.04
C ALA A 9 2.92 0.17 -16.06
N LEU A 10 3.59 1.22 -16.54
CA LEU A 10 4.01 2.35 -15.71
C LEU A 10 2.82 3.16 -15.18
N ILE A 11 1.82 3.40 -16.03
CA ILE A 11 0.60 4.13 -15.65
C ILE A 11 -0.21 3.33 -14.63
N PHE A 12 -0.37 2.02 -14.83
CA PHE A 12 -1.06 1.14 -13.89
C PHE A 12 -0.31 0.98 -12.57
N ALA A 13 1.01 0.81 -12.61
CA ALA A 13 1.84 0.78 -11.40
C ALA A 13 1.75 2.10 -10.63
N GLY A 14 1.79 3.24 -11.33
CA GLY A 14 1.62 4.57 -10.74
C GLY A 14 0.24 4.75 -10.09
N LEU A 15 -0.84 4.35 -10.78
CA LEU A 15 -2.20 4.34 -10.23
C LEU A 15 -2.29 3.43 -8.99
N GLY A 16 -1.66 2.27 -9.02
CA GLY A 16 -1.60 1.35 -7.88
C GLY A 16 -0.91 1.96 -6.66
N ILE A 17 0.21 2.67 -6.85
CA ILE A 17 0.90 3.40 -5.77
C ILE A 17 0.02 4.54 -5.24
N LEU A 18 -0.71 5.24 -6.11
CA LEU A 18 -1.60 6.33 -5.69
C LEU A 18 -2.75 5.81 -4.82
N VAL A 19 -3.37 4.71 -5.24
CA VAL A 19 -4.40 4.01 -4.46
C VAL A 19 -3.81 3.41 -3.17
N PHE A 20 -2.58 2.90 -3.20
CA PHE A 20 -1.86 2.42 -2.01
C PHE A 20 -1.75 3.51 -0.95
N VAL A 21 -1.23 4.67 -1.33
CA VAL A 21 -1.04 5.80 -0.41
C VAL A 21 -2.39 6.29 0.10
N ALA A 22 -3.41 6.37 -0.76
CA ALA A 22 -4.76 6.76 -0.33
C ALA A 22 -5.34 5.77 0.71
N ALA A 23 -5.25 4.46 0.45
CA ALA A 23 -5.72 3.43 1.37
C ALA A 23 -4.94 3.43 2.69
N ALA A 24 -3.61 3.56 2.64
CA ALA A 24 -2.76 3.65 3.83
C ALA A 24 -3.11 4.88 4.68
N VAL A 25 -3.36 6.03 4.04
CA VAL A 25 -3.81 7.25 4.73
C VAL A 25 -5.20 7.05 5.34
N ILE A 26 -6.14 6.43 4.62
CA ILE A 26 -7.48 6.13 5.14
C ILE A 26 -7.38 5.20 6.35
N VAL A 27 -6.61 4.11 6.27
CA VAL A 27 -6.41 3.19 7.38
C VAL A 27 -5.74 3.89 8.57
N SER A 28 -4.73 4.73 8.33
CA SER A 28 -4.08 5.50 9.40
C SER A 28 -5.03 6.50 10.07
N LYS A 29 -5.98 7.07 9.32
CA LYS A 29 -6.99 8.00 9.85
C LYS A 29 -8.15 7.29 10.53
N LEU A 30 -8.51 6.09 10.07
CA LEU A 30 -9.61 5.30 10.61
C LEU A 30 -9.16 4.53 11.85
N ALA A 31 -7.88 4.16 11.92
CA ALA A 31 -7.26 3.65 13.13
C ALA A 31 -7.33 4.73 14.22
N PRO A 32 -8.06 4.51 15.33
CA PRO A 32 -8.19 5.49 16.41
C PRO A 32 -6.91 5.65 17.25
N PHE A 33 -5.80 5.09 16.79
CA PHE A 33 -4.50 5.07 17.45
C PHE A 33 -3.43 5.53 16.45
N ASP A 34 -2.48 6.34 16.94
CA ASP A 34 -1.35 6.81 16.15
C ASP A 34 -0.41 5.62 15.85
N LEU A 35 -0.58 4.97 14.70
CA LEU A 35 0.27 3.86 14.27
C LEU A 35 1.76 4.20 14.39
N TRP A 36 2.15 5.42 14.04
CA TRP A 36 3.54 5.87 14.17
C TRP A 36 4.02 5.91 15.62
N LYS A 37 3.16 6.35 16.54
CA LYS A 37 3.48 6.40 17.97
C LYS A 37 3.48 5.01 18.57
N GLU A 38 2.55 4.15 18.18
CA GLU A 38 2.50 2.75 18.62
C GLU A 38 3.71 1.95 18.14
N ILE A 39 4.11 2.11 16.88
CA ILE A 39 5.26 1.39 16.30
C ILE A 39 6.57 1.87 16.94
N VAL A 40 6.75 3.19 17.14
CA VAL A 40 8.03 3.76 17.58
C VAL A 40 8.15 3.92 19.08
N HIS A 41 7.10 4.39 19.77
CA HIS A 41 7.15 4.61 21.22
C HIS A 41 6.72 3.37 22.00
N GLU A 42 5.67 2.68 21.58
CA GLU A 42 5.20 1.48 22.29
C GLU A 42 5.84 0.18 21.80
N HIS A 43 6.66 0.23 20.74
CA HIS A 43 7.23 -0.97 20.11
C HIS A 43 6.15 -2.01 19.76
N ASN A 44 4.95 -1.56 19.37
CA ASN A 44 3.84 -2.43 19.06
C ASN A 44 4.08 -3.16 17.73
N VAL A 45 4.64 -4.36 17.83
CA VAL A 45 4.94 -5.23 16.69
C VAL A 45 3.67 -5.58 15.91
N ALA A 46 2.51 -5.65 16.54
CA ALA A 46 1.25 -5.93 15.85
C ALA A 46 0.89 -4.81 14.87
N ALA A 47 1.09 -3.54 15.24
CA ALA A 47 0.88 -2.39 14.36
C ALA A 47 1.89 -2.40 13.20
N ALA A 48 3.15 -2.77 13.45
CA ALA A 48 4.17 -2.90 12.41
C ALA A 48 3.85 -4.03 11.41
N ILE A 49 3.38 -5.18 11.91
CA ILE A 49 2.94 -6.31 11.07
C ILE A 49 1.71 -5.92 10.26
N LEU A 50 0.74 -5.21 10.85
CA LEU A 50 -0.44 -4.71 10.14
C LEU A 50 -0.02 -3.79 8.98
N ALA A 51 0.86 -2.82 9.25
CA ALA A 51 1.38 -1.91 8.22
C ALA A 51 2.13 -2.67 7.11
N GLY A 52 2.96 -3.66 7.47
CA GLY A 52 3.66 -4.52 6.52
C GLY A 52 2.71 -5.40 5.68
N ALA A 53 1.67 -5.96 6.31
CA ALA A 53 0.67 -6.79 5.63
C ALA A 53 -0.17 -5.97 4.63
N VAL A 54 -0.53 -4.74 4.98
CA VAL A 54 -1.21 -3.80 4.06
C VAL A 54 -0.32 -3.46 2.87
N ALA A 55 0.98 -3.19 3.11
CA ALA A 55 1.96 -2.98 2.05
C ALA A 55 2.08 -4.18 1.11
N LEU A 56 2.20 -5.39 1.66
CA LEU A 56 2.30 -6.62 0.88
C LEU A 56 1.02 -6.93 0.09
N GLY A 57 -0.16 -6.79 0.71
CA GLY A 57 -1.43 -7.02 0.04
C GLY A 57 -1.62 -6.13 -1.18
N ILE A 58 -1.14 -4.90 -1.13
CA ILE A 58 -1.29 -3.95 -2.24
C ILE A 58 -0.23 -4.20 -3.33
N CYS A 59 1.01 -4.53 -2.96
CA CYS A 59 1.99 -5.06 -3.91
C CYS A 59 1.44 -6.29 -4.67
N TRP A 60 0.69 -7.15 -3.99
CA TRP A 60 0.06 -8.32 -4.61
C TRP A 60 -1.04 -7.93 -5.60
N ILE A 61 -1.92 -6.99 -5.26
CA ILE A 61 -2.97 -6.51 -6.17
C ILE A 61 -2.36 -5.92 -7.46
N ILE A 62 -1.24 -5.20 -7.34
CA ILE A 62 -0.51 -4.67 -8.50
C ILE A 62 0.11 -5.82 -9.31
N ALA A 63 0.77 -6.78 -8.66
CA ALA A 63 1.34 -7.94 -9.36
C ALA A 63 0.27 -8.76 -10.10
N ALA A 64 -0.92 -8.93 -9.51
CA ALA A 64 -2.04 -9.64 -10.10
C ALA A 64 -2.68 -8.90 -11.30
N THR A 65 -2.53 -7.58 -11.38
CA THR A 65 -3.02 -6.78 -12.52
C THR A 65 -2.02 -6.71 -13.68
N MET A 66 -0.79 -7.19 -13.49
CA MET A 66 0.25 -7.26 -14.53
C MET A 66 0.25 -8.58 -15.34
N HIS A 67 -0.77 -9.41 -15.22
CA HIS A 67 -1.00 -10.60 -16.07
C HIS A 67 -2.02 -10.29 -17.16
#